data_AF-A0A661E2F4-F1
#
_entry.id   AF-A0A661E2F4-F1
#
_cell.length_a   1.000
_cell.length_b   1.000
_cell.length_c   1.000
_cell.angle_alpha   90.00
_cell.angle_beta   90.00
_cell.angle_gamma   90.00
#
_symmetry.space_group_name_H-M   'P 1'
#
loop_
_entity.id
_entity.type
_entity.pdbx_description
1 polymer ?
#
loop_
_entity_poly.entity_id
_entity_poly.type
_entity_poly.pdbx_seq_one_letter_code
_entity_poly.pdbx_strand_id
1 'polypeptide(L)'
;QLNAVSIPDGVDEAAVRSALLGEYNLEIGAGLGAMAGKIWRIGLMGFASNETNVLFCLGALDAVLSGMKAPITSGVAVDAARAVYR
;
A
#
# COMPACT_ATOMS: atom_id res chain seq x y z
N GLN A 1 -3.31 -5.20 13.71
CA GLN A 1 -4.29 -4.22 13.17
C GLN A 1 -4.48 -4.46 11.68
N LEU A 2 -5.67 -4.15 11.15
CA LEU A 2 -5.96 -4.21 9.71
C LEU A 2 -6.40 -2.81 9.27
N ASN A 3 -5.65 -2.20 8.35
CA ASN A 3 -5.92 -0.85 7.87
C ASN A 3 -6.64 -0.90 6.53
N ALA A 4 -7.71 -0.12 6.39
CA ALA A 4 -8.40 0.07 5.12
C ALA A 4 -7.87 1.35 4.44
N VAL A 5 -7.40 1.23 3.20
CA VAL A 5 -6.85 2.35 2.42
C VAL A 5 -7.68 2.51 1.16
N SER A 6 -8.26 3.69 0.95
CA SER A 6 -9.02 3.98 -0.26
C SER A 6 -8.14 3.98 -1.50
N ILE A 7 -8.68 3.49 -2.61
CA ILE A 7 -7.99 3.49 -3.89
C ILE A 7 -8.13 4.88 -4.53
N PRO A 8 -7.05 5.49 -5.05
CA PRO A 8 -7.13 6.75 -5.77
C PRO A 8 -7.96 6.62 -7.05
N ASP A 9 -8.61 7.72 -7.46
CA ASP A 9 -9.42 7.73 -8.67
C ASP A 9 -8.61 7.34 -9.92
N GLY A 10 -9.19 6.48 -10.76
CA GLY A 10 -8.58 6.02 -12.01
C GLY A 10 -7.50 4.94 -11.85
N VAL A 11 -7.23 4.47 -10.63
CA VAL A 11 -6.27 3.38 -10.38
C VAL A 11 -6.96 2.02 -10.44
N ASP A 12 -6.39 1.08 -11.19
CA ASP A 12 -6.78 -0.33 -11.16
C ASP A 12 -6.14 -1.02 -9.94
N GLU A 13 -6.99 -1.37 -8.98
CA GLU A 13 -6.56 -1.98 -7.72
C GLU A 13 -5.85 -3.33 -7.90
N ALA A 14 -6.36 -4.15 -8.82
CA ALA A 14 -5.86 -5.49 -9.05
C ALA A 14 -4.50 -5.43 -9.75
N ALA A 15 -4.32 -4.47 -10.65
CA ALA A 15 -3.02 -4.19 -11.28
C ALA A 15 -1.98 -3.78 -10.24
N VAL A 16 -2.32 -2.86 -9.32
CA VAL A 16 -1.41 -2.45 -8.22
C VAL A 16 -1.03 -3.64 -7.35
N ARG A 17 -2.01 -4.46 -6.91
CA ARG A 17 -1.70 -5.65 -6.10
C ARG A 17 -0.81 -6.65 -6.84
N SER A 18 -1.06 -6.86 -8.13
CA SER A 18 -0.27 -7.77 -8.96
C SER A 18 1.16 -7.27 -9.12
N ALA A 19 1.36 -5.95 -9.29
CA ALA A 19 2.68 -5.34 -9.37
C ALA A 19 3.43 -5.42 -8.03
N LEU A 20 2.77 -5.13 -6.90
CA LEU A 20 3.38 -5.27 -5.57
C LEU A 20 3.84 -6.71 -5.30
N LEU A 21 3.03 -7.70 -5.65
CA LEU A 21 3.40 -9.10 -5.49
C LEU A 21 4.54 -9.50 -6.44
N GLY A 22 4.47 -9.10 -7.71
CA GLY A 22 5.44 -9.50 -8.73
C GLY A 22 6.81 -8.82 -8.61
N GLU A 23 6.84 -7.53 -8.26
CA GLU A 23 8.07 -6.73 -8.23
C GLU A 23 8.71 -6.67 -6.84
N TYR A 24 7.88 -6.70 -5.78
CA TYR A 24 8.33 -6.49 -4.40
C TYR A 24 8.09 -7.69 -3.49
N ASN A 25 7.49 -8.78 -4.00
CA ASN A 25 7.07 -9.92 -3.18
C ASN A 25 6.19 -9.49 -1.99
N LEU A 26 5.36 -8.47 -2.21
CA LEU A 26 4.53 -7.83 -1.20
C LEU A 26 3.06 -8.04 -1.52
N GLU A 27 2.35 -8.76 -0.66
CA GLU A 27 0.92 -8.96 -0.79
C GLU A 27 0.13 -8.00 0.10
N ILE A 28 -0.87 -7.33 -0.48
CA ILE A 28 -1.90 -6.59 0.25
C ILE A 28 -3.29 -7.14 -0.12
N GLY A 29 -4.24 -7.06 0.82
CA GLY A 29 -5.57 -7.62 0.61
C GLY A 29 -6.47 -6.73 -0.23
N ALA A 30 -7.33 -7.32 -1.07
CA ALA A 30 -8.45 -6.60 -1.69
C ALA A 30 -9.56 -6.32 -0.67
N GLY A 31 -10.34 -5.26 -0.94
CA GLY A 31 -11.67 -5.10 -0.37
C GLY A 31 -12.60 -6.28 -0.73
N LEU A 32 -13.61 -6.52 0.11
CA LEU A 32 -14.55 -7.63 -0.05
C LEU A 32 -15.99 -7.09 -0.06
N GLY A 33 -16.90 -7.83 -0.73
CA GLY A 33 -18.32 -7.46 -0.80
C GLY A 33 -18.52 -6.04 -1.34
N ALA A 34 -19.25 -5.21 -0.59
CA ALA A 34 -19.53 -3.81 -0.97
C ALA A 34 -18.27 -2.92 -1.12
N MET A 35 -17.13 -3.38 -0.59
CA MET A 35 -15.84 -2.67 -0.63
C MET A 35 -14.87 -3.25 -1.68
N ALA A 36 -15.25 -4.30 -2.40
CA ALA A 36 -14.44 -4.82 -3.51
C ALA A 36 -14.21 -3.73 -4.56
N GLY A 37 -12.95 -3.56 -4.99
CA GLY A 37 -12.58 -2.51 -5.94
C GLY A 37 -12.49 -1.09 -5.35
N LYS A 38 -12.76 -0.89 -4.05
CA LYS A 38 -12.79 0.46 -3.43
C LYS A 38 -11.70 0.70 -2.39
N ILE A 39 -11.20 -0.35 -1.77
CA ILE A 39 -10.14 -0.29 -0.76
C ILE A 39 -9.11 -1.39 -0.95
N TRP A 40 -7.92 -1.13 -0.43
CA TRP A 40 -6.97 -2.16 -0.02
C TRP A 40 -7.03 -2.38 1.49
N ARG A 41 -6.60 -3.57 1.91
CA ARG A 41 -6.44 -3.95 3.31
C ARG A 41 -4.98 -4.25 3.59
N ILE A 42 -4.35 -3.43 4.43
CA ILE A 42 -2.95 -3.59 4.84
C ILE A 42 -2.91 -4.15 6.27
N GLY A 43 -2.41 -5.38 6.39
CA GLY A 43 -2.33 -6.08 7.67
C GLY A 43 -1.00 -5.82 8.39
N LEU A 44 -1.07 -5.36 9.64
CA LEU A 44 0.06 -5.29 10.57
C LEU A 44 -0.20 -6.27 11.70
N MET A 45 0.25 -7.51 11.53
CA MET A 45 -0.06 -8.62 12.43
C MET A 45 1.18 -9.50 12.66
N GLY A 46 1.41 -9.89 13.91
CA GLY A 46 2.51 -10.79 14.28
C GLY A 46 3.87 -10.29 13.78
N PHE A 47 4.62 -11.19 13.13
CA PHE A 47 5.95 -10.91 12.60
C PHE A 47 5.99 -9.74 11.61
N ALA A 48 4.90 -9.52 10.85
CA ALA A 48 4.83 -8.46 9.86
C ALA A 48 4.72 -7.05 10.47
N SER A 49 4.38 -6.95 11.76
CA SER A 49 4.14 -5.67 12.46
C SER A 49 5.43 -5.04 12.99
N ASN A 50 6.35 -4.69 12.09
CA ASN A 50 7.59 -4.00 12.44
C ASN A 50 7.85 -2.81 11.50
N GLU A 51 8.67 -1.86 11.96
CA GLU A 51 8.99 -0.63 11.22
C GLU A 51 9.53 -0.91 9.82
N THR A 52 10.47 -1.86 9.67
CA THR A 52 11.06 -2.21 8.37
C THR A 52 9.99 -2.59 7.35
N ASN A 53 9.03 -3.44 7.73
CA ASN A 53 7.97 -3.87 6.84
C ASN A 53 6.96 -2.76 6.53
N VAL A 54 6.69 -1.85 7.48
CA VAL A 54 5.84 -0.69 7.23
C VAL A 54 6.50 0.25 6.21
N LEU A 55 7.77 0.60 6.43
CA LEU A 55 8.52 1.48 5.52
C LEU A 55 8.67 0.84 4.14
N PHE A 56 8.93 -0.47 4.07
CA PHE A 56 8.98 -1.22 2.82
C PHE A 56 7.64 -1.18 2.08
N CYS A 57 6.53 -1.42 2.79
CA CYS A 57 5.19 -1.38 2.20
C CYS A 57 4.85 0.00 1.63
N LEU A 58 5.14 1.07 2.37
CA LEU A 58 4.91 2.45 1.91
C LEU A 58 5.77 2.80 0.68
N GLY A 59 7.05 2.42 0.69
CA GLY A 59 7.95 2.67 -0.45
C GLY A 59 7.53 1.91 -1.71
N ALA A 60 7.15 0.64 -1.57
CA ALA A 60 6.68 -0.17 -2.70
C ALA A 60 5.37 0.36 -3.28
N LEU A 61 4.41 0.77 -2.43
CA LEU A 61 3.18 1.42 -2.86
C LEU A 61 3.45 2.73 -3.62
N ASP A 62 4.33 3.58 -3.11
CA ASP A 62 4.71 4.83 -3.76
C ASP A 62 5.32 4.58 -5.15
N ALA A 63 6.24 3.63 -5.26
CA ALA A 63 6.90 3.28 -6.52
C ALA A 63 5.91 2.74 -7.57
N VAL A 64 5.06 1.78 -7.19
CA VAL A 64 4.06 1.20 -8.09
C VAL A 64 3.04 2.25 -8.54
N LEU A 65 2.48 3.01 -7.61
CA LEU A 65 1.49 4.05 -7.93
C LEU A 65 2.08 5.16 -8.81
N SER A 66 3.32 5.57 -8.54
CA SER A 66 4.03 6.56 -9.36
C SER A 66 4.31 6.02 -10.76
N GLY A 67 4.74 4.76 -10.89
CA GLY A 67 4.96 4.11 -12.18
C GLY A 67 3.68 4.02 -13.03
N MET A 68 2.53 3.82 -12.37
CA MET A 68 1.20 3.83 -13.00
C MET A 68 0.63 5.23 -13.22
N LYS A 69 1.36 6.30 -12.87
CA LYS A 69 0.92 7.69 -12.96
C LYS A 69 -0.38 7.97 -12.18
N ALA A 70 -0.55 7.28 -11.06
CA ALA A 70 -1.67 7.53 -10.15
C ALA A 70 -1.62 8.98 -9.61
N PRO A 71 -2.77 9.58 -9.28
CA PRO A 71 -2.84 10.94 -8.76
C PRO A 71 -2.42 11.01 -7.27
N ILE A 72 -1.14 10.76 -7.01
CA ILE A 72 -0.56 10.77 -5.66
C ILE A 72 0.55 11.82 -5.54
N THR A 73 0.85 12.23 -4.31
CA THR A 73 2.08 12.98 -4.01
C THR A 73 3.17 11.97 -3.66
N SER A 74 4.07 11.69 -4.60
CA SER A 74 5.15 10.72 -4.41
C SER A 74 6.25 11.26 -3.47
N GLY A 75 6.90 10.35 -2.74
CA GLY A 75 8.09 10.62 -1.93
C GLY A 75 7.82 11.13 -0.52
N VAL A 76 6.55 11.31 -0.12
CA VAL A 76 6.20 11.87 1.20
C VAL A 76 5.86 10.81 2.25
N ALA A 77 5.48 9.60 1.83
CA ALA A 77 4.91 8.58 2.71
C ALA A 77 5.91 8.03 3.74
N VAL A 78 7.14 7.69 3.29
CA VAL A 78 8.19 7.12 4.15
C VAL A 78 8.67 8.14 5.17
N ASP A 79 8.85 9.40 4.78
CA ASP A 79 9.27 10.46 5.68
C ASP A 79 8.20 10.76 6.73
N ALA A 80 6.92 10.79 6.34
CA ALA A 80 5.81 10.92 7.26
C ALA A 80 5.77 9.77 8.29
N ALA A 81 5.98 8.52 7.85
CA ALA A 81 6.01 7.37 8.75
C ALA A 81 7.20 7.43 9.72
N ARG A 82 8.40 7.77 9.24
CA ARG A 82 9.60 7.94 10.08
C ARG A 82 9.42 9.00 11.16
N ALA A 83 8.63 10.04 10.92
CA ALA A 83 8.33 11.07 11.92
C ALA A 83 7.48 10.54 13.08
N VAL A 84 6.71 9.47 12.88
CA VAL A 84 5.86 8.84 13.91
C VAL A 84 6.65 7.88 14.81
N TYR A 85 7.74 7.28 14.31
CA TYR A 85 8.59 6.37 15.09
C TYR A 85 9.61 7.08 16.00
N ARG A 86 9.62 8.41 16.02
CA ARG A 86 10.51 9.22 16.86
C ARG A 86 10.02 9.37 18.28
#